data_AF-A0A3P6UD79-F1
#
_entry.id   AF-A0A3P6UD79-F1
#
_cell.length_a   1.000
_cell.length_b   1.000
_cell.length_c   1.000
_cell.angle_alpha   90.00
_cell.angle_beta   90.00
_cell.angle_gamma   90.00
#
_symmetry.space_group_name_H-M   'P 1'
#
loop_
_entity.id
_entity.type
_entity.pdbx_description
1 polymer ?
#
loop_
_entity_poly.entity_id
_entity_poly.type
_entity_poly.pdbx_seq_one_letter_code
_entity_poly.pdbx_strand_id
1 'polypeptide(L)' 'MELVVDAEVLDVTTGNRELTNTFYITFHSDRTVPTVVPYSYSEGMIYLEARRRFDRFLSQHRKMAE' A
#
# COMPACT_ATOMS: atom_id res chain seq x y z
N MET A 1 3.19 7.49 5.75
CA MET A 1 2.05 7.10 4.90
C MET A 1 2.50 5.98 3.99
N GLU A 2 1.68 4.96 3.74
CA GLU A 2 2.01 3.90 2.78
C GLU A 2 1.03 3.95 1.60
N LEU A 3 1.55 3.70 0.39
CA LEU A 3 0.83 3.59 -0.86
C LEU A 3 1.04 2.20 -1.45
N VAL A 4 -0.05 1.57 -1.90
CA VAL A 4 -0.04 0.31 -2.63
C VAL A 4 -0.38 0.61 -4.09
N VAL A 5 0.44 0.14 -5.02
CA VAL A 5 0.25 0.34 -6.45
C VAL A 5 0.31 -1.00 -7.16
N ASP A 6 -0.83 -1.38 -7.74
CA ASP A 6 -0.95 -2.57 -8.59
C ASP A 6 -0.71 -2.16 -10.05
N ALA A 7 0.29 -2.78 -10.68
CA ALA A 7 0.64 -2.56 -12.07
C ALA A 7 0.08 -3.70 -12.93
N GLU A 8 -0.96 -3.37 -13.69
CA GLU A 8 -1.65 -4.29 -14.59
C GLU A 8 -1.24 -4.07 -16.05
N VAL A 9 -1.11 -5.17 -16.79
CA VAL A 9 -0.99 -5.16 -18.26
C VAL A 9 -2.32 -5.59 -18.86
N LEU A 10 -2.85 -4.76 -19.76
CA LEU A 10 -4.09 -5.03 -20.50
C LEU A 10 -3.77 -5.55 -21.90
N ASP A 11 -4.23 -6.75 -22.22
CA ASP A 11 -4.34 -7.21 -23.60
C ASP A 11 -5.57 -6.57 -24.25
N VAL A 12 -5.35 -5.67 -25.19
CA VAL A 12 -6.41 -4.91 -25.89
C VAL A 12 -7.25 -5.76 -26.83
N THR A 13 -6.76 -6.92 -27.25
CA THR A 13 -7.47 -7.80 -28.20
C THR A 13 -8.42 -8.73 -27.46
N THR A 14 -8.00 -9.26 -26.31
CA THR A 14 -8.82 -10.17 -25.49
C THR A 14 -9.56 -9.48 -24.36
N GLY A 15 -9.15 -8.26 -23.99
CA GLY A 15 -9.66 -7.52 -22.84
C GLY A 15 -9.11 -8.02 -21.49
N ASN A 16 -8.21 -9.02 -21.51
CA ASN A 16 -7.67 -9.60 -20.29
C ASN A 16 -6.67 -8.67 -19.61
N ARG A 17 -6.78 -8.57 -18.28
CA ARG A 17 -5.84 -7.84 -17.44
C ARG A 17 -5.04 -8.81 -16.60
N GLU A 18 -3.74 -8.63 -16.59
CA GLU A 18 -2.83 -9.43 -15.77
C GLU A 18 -2.08 -8.51 -14.81
N LEU A 19 -2.17 -8.82 -13.51
CA LEU A 19 -1.39 -8.14 -12.48
C LEU A 19 0.05 -8.61 -12.56
N THR A 20 0.97 -7.69 -12.88
CA THR A 20 2.39 -8.03 -13.07
C THR A 20 3.22 -7.75 -11.83
N ASN A 21 2.97 -6.61 -11.18
CA ASN A 21 3.74 -6.18 -10.02
C ASN A 21 2.81 -5.46 -9.04
N THR A 22 3.10 -5.61 -7.74
CA THR A 22 2.51 -4.79 -6.68
C THR A 22 3.64 -4.09 -5.94
N PHE A 23 3.58 -2.77 -5.89
CA PHE A 23 4.57 -1.94 -5.20
C PHE A 23 4.02 -1.42 -3.88
N TYR A 24 4.86 -1.46 -2.85
CA TYR A 24 4.58 -0.92 -1.53
C TYR A 24 5.55 0.22 -1.24
N ILE A 25 5.05 1.45 -1.25
CA ILE A 25 5.86 2.67 -1.17
C ILE A 25 5.50 3.45 0.07
N THR A 26 6.50 3.77 0.89
CA THR A 26 6.32 4.54 2.12
C THR A 26 6.82 5.97 1.92
N PHE A 27 5.97 6.95 2.22
CA PHE A 27 6.27 8.37 2.19
C PHE A 27 6.32 8.97 3.60
N HIS A 28 7.26 9.90 3.78
CA HIS A 28 7.39 10.79 4.93
C HIS A 28 6.92 12.20 4.58
N SER A 29 6.33 12.90 5.55
CA SER A 29 5.91 14.30 5.44
C SER A 29 6.07 14.96 6.80
N ASP A 30 6.63 16.17 6.81
CA ASP A 30 6.76 16.99 8.03
C ASP A 30 5.41 17.62 8.45
N ARG A 31 4.41 17.57 7.57
CA ARG A 31 3.05 18.03 7.84
C ARG A 31 2.14 16.87 8.24
N THR A 32 1.11 17.17 9.04
CA THR A 32 0.05 16.23 9.40
C THR A 32 -0.59 15.63 8.16
N VAL A 33 -0.51 14.31 8.02
CA VAL A 33 -1.11 13.56 6.91
C VAL A 33 -2.55 13.19 7.29
N PRO A 34 -3.53 13.38 6.39
CA PRO A 34 -4.92 13.00 6.66
C PRO A 34 -5.06 11.49 6.84
N THR A 35 -6.01 11.09 7.70
CA THR A 35 -6.35 9.67 7.88
C THR A 35 -7.20 9.19 6.71
N VAL A 36 -6.80 8.06 6.11
CA VAL A 36 -7.57 7.38 5.07
C VAL A 36 -8.57 6.42 5.74
N VAL A 37 -9.84 6.53 5.36
CA VAL A 37 -10.91 5.61 5.78
C VAL A 37 -11.40 4.86 4.54
N PRO A 38 -11.28 3.52 4.50
CA PRO A 38 -11.77 2.72 3.36
C PRO A 38 -13.30 2.72 3.33
N TYR A 39 -13.88 2.78 2.13
CA TYR A 39 -15.33 2.79 1.94
C TYR A 39 -15.88 1.41 1.63
N SER A 40 -15.17 0.64 0.82
CA SER A 40 -15.58 -0.71 0.42
C SER A 40 -14.88 -1.80 1.23
N TYR A 41 -15.44 -3.01 1.22
CA TYR A 41 -14.81 -4.15 1.88
C TYR A 41 -13.43 -4.47 1.29
N SER A 42 -13.29 -4.43 -0.04
CA SER A 42 -12.02 -4.67 -0.71
C SER A 42 -10.96 -3.63 -0.32
N GLU A 43 -11.32 -2.35 -0.30
CA GLU A 43 -10.45 -1.28 0.22
C GLU A 43 -10.10 -1.50 1.69
N GLY A 44 -11.05 -1.97 2.50
CA GLY A 44 -10.85 -2.29 3.90
C GLY A 44 -9.81 -3.41 4.10
N MET A 45 -9.86 -4.44 3.26
CA MET A 45 -8.88 -5.52 3.29
C MET A 45 -7.48 -5.03 2.91
N ILE A 46 -7.37 -4.23 1.85
CA ILE A 46 -6.10 -3.60 1.44
C ILE A 46 -5.56 -2.69 2.55
N TYR A 47 -6.42 -1.88 3.16
CA TYR A 47 -6.06 -0.99 4.26
C TYR A 47 -5.52 -1.76 5.48
N LEU A 48 -6.19 -2.84 5.88
CA LEU A 48 -5.76 -3.67 7.02
C LEU A 48 -4.42 -4.34 6.75
N GLU A 49 -4.20 -4.84 5.54
CA GLU A 49 -2.93 -5.45 5.15
C GLU A 49 -1.80 -4.41 5.13
N ALA A 50 -2.04 -3.25 4.52
CA ALA A 50 -1.09 -2.15 4.50
C ALA A 50 -0.72 -1.69 5.91
N ARG A 51 -1.70 -1.52 6.80
CA ARG A 51 -1.43 -1.12 8.19
C ARG A 51 -0.51 -2.11 8.90
N ARG A 52 -0.75 -3.42 8.74
CA ARG A 52 0.11 -4.46 9.33
C ARG A 52 1.54 -4.41 8.80
N ARG A 53 1.73 -4.16 7.50
CA ARG A 53 3.06 -4.04 6.89
C ARG A 53 3.79 -2.79 7.38
N PHE A 54 3.07 -1.67 7.42
CA PHE A 54 3.61 -0.40 7.94
C PHE A 54 4.02 -0.49 9.40
N ASP A 55 3.21 -1.13 10.26
CA ASP A 55 3.54 -1.35 11.68
C ASP A 55 4.81 -2.20 11.84
N ARG A 56 4.98 -3.24 11.01
CA ARG A 56 6.22 -4.05 10.98
C ARG A 56 7.42 -3.21 10.56
N PHE A 57 7.29 -2.42 9.50
CA PHE A 57 8.34 -1.52 9.02
C PHE A 57 8.79 -0.54 10.11
N LEU A 58 7.85 0.10 10.82
CA LEU A 58 8.15 0.99 11.93
C LEU A 58 8.87 0.26 13.08
N SER A 59 8.41 -0.95 13.43
CA SER A 59 9.03 -1.73 14.51
C SER A 59 10.48 -2.11 14.21
N GLN A 60 10.79 -2.39 12.94
CA GLN A 60 12.13 -2.77 12.50
C GLN A 60 13.07 -1.57 12.51
N HIS A 61 12.63 -0.42 12.00
CA HIS A 61 13.47 0.78 11.98
C HIS A 61 13.69 1.40 13.36
N ARG A 62 12.74 1.26 14.30
CA ARG A 62 12.97 1.69 15.69
C ARG A 62 14.12 0.93 16.35
N LYS A 63 14.24 -0.37 16.09
CA LYS A 63 15.32 -1.23 16.62
C LYS A 63 16.70 -0.95 16.03
N MET A 64 16.79 -0.23 14.91
CA MET A 64 18.07 0.13 14.28
C MET A 64 18.60 1.48 14.75
N ALA A 65 17.79 2.27 15.46
CA ALA A 65 18.12 3.59 15.98
C ALA A 65 18.46 3.58 17.49
N GLU A 66 18.32 2.43 18.15
CA GLU A 66 18.76 2.15 19.53
C GLU A 66 20.10 1.41 19.50
#